data_AF-A0A958Q9K6-F1
#
_entry.id   AF-A0A958Q9K6-F1
#
_cell.length_a   1.000
_cell.length_b   1.000
_cell.length_c   1.000
_cell.angle_alpha   90.00
_cell.angle_beta   90.00
_cell.angle_gamma   90.00
#
_symmetry.space_group_name_H-M   'P 1'
#
loop_
_entity.id
_entity.type
_entity.pdbx_description
1 polymer ?
#
loop_
_entity_poly.entity_id
_entity_poly.type
_entity_poly.pdbx_seq_one_letter_code
_entity_poly.pdbx_strand_id
1 'polypeptide(L)'
;NIRFGVREHAMGAISNGLAYTQEWIPYTATFLVFADYMRPTLRLAALSHLQTLFIFTHDSFWVGEDGPTHQPIEQIESLRLIPNLNVYRPADGLEVALCYASALKRQNGPSALLFTRQGLPTLNRSRGTTPQDLEHGAYAVIECGKPEIILVATGSEVATACEAAAILESKNKAVKVVSMPCVENYCCQDSAWKEALIPSGVPTAVVEAGTTGLWSSYLGRVVLELGKTSFGASAPGELLAKEFGFTAESIAERALASLEAS
;
A
#
# COMPACT_ATOMS: atom_id res chain seq x y z
N ASN A 1 2.02 17.31 20.47
CA ASN A 1 1.94 17.58 19.02
C ASN A 1 2.70 18.87 18.73
N ILE A 2 3.73 18.83 17.87
CA ILE A 2 4.60 19.98 17.56
C ILE A 2 4.11 20.64 16.27
N ARG A 3 4.00 21.98 16.26
CA ARG A 3 3.61 22.74 15.07
C ARG A 3 4.85 23.16 14.29
N PHE A 4 5.22 22.39 13.26
CA PHE A 4 6.41 22.63 12.45
C PHE A 4 6.27 23.78 11.42
N GLY A 5 5.03 24.11 11.04
CA GLY A 5 4.74 24.97 9.88
C GLY A 5 4.95 24.22 8.56
N VAL A 6 4.94 24.94 7.43
CA VAL A 6 5.21 24.39 6.08
C VAL A 6 6.72 24.17 5.90
N ARG A 7 7.24 23.12 6.56
CA ARG A 7 8.69 22.86 6.69
C ARG A 7 8.99 21.36 6.77
N GLU A 8 8.52 20.58 5.80
CA GLU A 8 8.57 19.12 5.80
C GLU A 8 9.99 18.58 5.99
N HIS A 9 10.96 19.17 5.29
CA HIS A 9 12.38 18.79 5.43
C HIS A 9 12.88 19.02 6.86
N ALA A 10 12.63 20.20 7.43
CA ALA A 10 13.08 20.52 8.79
C ALA A 10 12.31 19.71 9.85
N MET A 11 11.00 19.50 9.66
CA MET A 11 10.16 18.63 10.49
C MET A 11 10.75 17.23 10.59
N GLY A 12 11.13 16.67 9.45
CA GLY A 12 11.81 15.39 9.38
C GLY A 12 13.14 15.39 10.13
N ALA A 13 14.02 16.36 9.85
CA ALA A 13 15.34 16.43 10.47
C ALA A 13 15.26 16.59 12.00
N ILE A 14 14.35 17.43 12.49
CA ILE A 14 14.07 17.60 13.92
C ILE A 14 13.60 16.28 14.52
N SER A 15 12.69 15.57 13.85
CA SER A 15 12.17 14.29 14.33
C SER A 15 13.26 13.22 14.39
N ASN A 16 14.16 13.15 13.41
CA ASN A 16 15.32 12.27 13.51
C ASN A 16 16.23 12.65 14.70
N GLY A 17 16.45 13.94 14.95
CA GLY A 17 17.18 14.41 16.12
C GLY A 17 16.55 13.98 17.44
N LEU A 18 15.22 14.01 17.54
CA LEU A 18 14.49 13.50 18.71
C LEU A 18 14.61 11.97 18.83
N ALA A 19 14.57 11.23 17.72
CA ALA A 19 14.70 9.77 17.74
C ALA A 19 16.06 9.30 18.27
N TYR A 20 17.13 10.09 18.06
CA TYR A 20 18.45 9.79 18.63
C TYR A 20 18.49 9.83 20.16
N THR A 21 17.60 10.57 20.83
CA THR A 21 17.59 10.62 22.29
C THR A 21 17.04 9.34 22.91
N GLN A 22 16.29 8.54 22.16
CA GLN A 22 15.58 7.33 22.60
C GLN A 22 14.56 7.58 23.75
N GLU A 23 14.33 8.83 24.13
CA GLU A 23 13.30 9.22 25.10
C GLU A 23 11.92 9.34 24.45
N TRP A 24 11.89 9.52 23.13
CA TRP A 24 10.68 9.77 22.36
C TRP A 24 10.63 8.87 21.12
N ILE A 25 9.41 8.48 20.74
CA ILE A 25 9.12 7.95 19.40
C ILE A 25 8.46 9.10 18.61
N PRO A 26 9.23 9.89 17.85
CA PRO A 26 8.69 11.04 17.16
C PRO A 26 7.90 10.61 15.91
N TYR A 27 6.88 11.40 15.60
CA TYR A 27 6.16 11.28 14.34
C TYR A 27 6.08 12.62 13.61
N THR A 28 5.99 12.54 12.28
CA THR A 28 5.71 13.67 11.38
C THR A 28 4.42 13.43 10.62
N ALA A 29 3.75 14.49 10.15
CA ALA A 29 2.56 14.35 9.31
C ALA A 29 2.54 15.40 8.19
N THR A 30 2.38 14.97 6.93
CA THR A 30 2.17 15.84 5.75
C THR A 30 1.42 15.06 4.64
N PHE A 31 1.25 15.62 3.45
CA PHE A 31 0.70 14.89 2.30
C PHE A 31 1.77 14.01 1.67
N LEU A 32 1.40 12.85 1.12
CA LEU A 32 2.37 11.90 0.55
C LEU A 32 3.21 12.51 -0.58
N VAL A 33 2.63 13.37 -1.41
CA VAL A 33 3.37 14.08 -2.46
C VAL A 33 4.52 14.92 -1.90
N PHE A 34 4.42 15.41 -0.65
CA PHE A 34 5.47 16.18 0.01
C PHE A 34 6.52 15.30 0.71
N ALA A 35 6.43 13.97 0.59
CA ALA A 35 7.57 13.09 0.87
C ALA A 35 8.80 13.52 0.07
N ASP A 36 8.62 14.08 -1.12
CA ASP A 36 9.70 14.62 -1.95
C ASP A 36 10.43 15.80 -1.30
N TYR A 37 9.75 16.62 -0.50
CA TYR A 37 10.38 17.72 0.25
C TYR A 37 11.25 17.22 1.41
N MET A 38 10.96 16.04 1.96
CA MET A 38 11.67 15.47 3.11
C MET A 38 12.40 14.16 2.81
N ARG A 39 12.55 13.81 1.53
CA ARG A 39 13.14 12.54 1.07
C ARG A 39 14.55 12.29 1.62
N PRO A 40 15.47 13.29 1.69
CA PRO A 40 16.78 13.08 2.30
C PRO A 40 16.68 12.68 3.78
N THR A 41 15.72 13.23 4.52
CA THR A 41 15.48 12.86 5.91
C THR A 41 15.00 11.42 6.05
N LEU A 42 14.02 11.01 5.23
CA LEU A 42 13.50 9.63 5.23
C LEU A 42 14.64 8.64 5.04
N ARG A 43 15.48 8.88 4.03
CA ARG A 43 16.67 8.07 3.75
C ARG A 43 17.66 8.08 4.91
N LEU A 44 17.92 9.23 5.53
CA LEU A 44 18.87 9.34 6.64
C LEU A 44 18.36 8.61 7.89
N ALA A 45 17.06 8.65 8.17
CA ALA A 45 16.45 7.88 9.26
C ALA A 45 16.65 6.38 9.03
N ALA A 46 16.42 5.92 7.80
CA ALA A 46 16.56 4.53 7.41
C ALA A 46 18.01 4.04 7.50
N LEU A 47 18.96 4.84 6.99
CA LEU A 47 20.39 4.60 7.11
C LEU A 47 20.87 4.55 8.57
N SER A 48 20.29 5.39 9.42
CA SER A 48 20.68 5.53 10.83
C SER A 48 19.89 4.62 11.78
N HIS A 49 19.05 3.72 11.24
CA HIS A 49 18.21 2.79 12.00
C HIS A 49 17.31 3.48 13.05
N LEU A 50 16.86 4.70 12.77
CA LEU A 50 16.07 5.49 13.72
C LEU A 50 14.60 5.08 13.72
N GLN A 51 14.03 4.90 14.91
CA GLN A 51 12.60 4.70 15.08
C GLN A 51 11.82 6.03 14.95
N THR A 52 11.63 6.48 13.71
CA THR A 52 10.81 7.65 13.37
C THR A 52 9.57 7.20 12.59
N LEU A 53 8.39 7.73 12.96
CA LEU A 53 7.14 7.48 12.24
C LEU A 53 6.82 8.62 11.27
N PHE A 54 6.88 8.35 9.97
CA PHE A 54 6.54 9.32 8.93
C PHE A 54 5.11 9.09 8.46
N ILE A 55 4.17 9.90 8.95
CA ILE A 55 2.78 9.81 8.53
C ILE A 55 2.58 10.66 7.28
N PHE A 56 2.00 10.03 6.26
CA PHE A 56 1.60 10.69 5.02
C PHE A 56 0.11 10.45 4.80
N THR A 57 -0.61 11.50 4.45
CA THR A 57 -2.03 11.43 4.08
C THR A 57 -2.20 11.77 2.60
N HIS A 58 -3.42 11.64 2.05
CA HIS A 58 -3.70 11.99 0.66
C HIS A 58 -2.79 11.20 -0.29
N ASP A 59 -2.89 9.88 -0.20
CA ASP A 59 -1.90 8.93 -0.71
C ASP A 59 -1.99 8.59 -2.21
N SER A 60 -2.98 9.12 -2.94
CA SER A 60 -3.12 8.88 -4.38
C SER A 60 -3.97 9.93 -5.09
N PHE A 61 -4.37 9.68 -6.34
CA PHE A 61 -5.29 10.52 -7.10
C PHE A 61 -6.64 10.77 -6.38
N TRP A 62 -7.00 9.94 -5.40
CA TRP A 62 -8.20 10.10 -4.58
C TRP A 62 -8.28 11.42 -3.80
N VAL A 63 -7.16 12.17 -3.66
CA VAL A 63 -7.23 13.55 -3.17
C VAL A 63 -8.15 14.43 -4.01
N GLY A 64 -8.34 14.11 -5.30
CA GLY A 64 -9.36 14.70 -6.14
C GLY A 64 -8.96 16.09 -6.65
N GLU A 65 -9.73 17.10 -6.28
CA GLU A 65 -9.74 18.42 -6.92
C GLU A 65 -8.42 19.19 -6.79
N ASP A 66 -7.57 18.88 -5.79
CA ASP A 66 -6.24 19.49 -5.66
C ASP A 66 -5.34 19.19 -6.87
N GLY A 67 -5.66 18.13 -7.63
CA GLY A 67 -5.13 17.90 -8.96
C GLY A 67 -3.69 17.34 -8.98
N PRO A 68 -3.08 17.25 -10.17
CA PRO A 68 -1.86 16.48 -10.39
C PRO A 68 -0.64 16.95 -9.61
N THR A 69 -0.64 18.16 -9.06
CA THR A 69 0.43 18.67 -8.19
C THR A 69 0.38 18.09 -6.78
N HIS A 70 -0.77 17.56 -6.36
CA HIS A 70 -1.00 17.02 -5.02
C HIS A 70 -1.26 15.52 -5.02
N GLN A 71 -1.51 14.93 -6.18
CA GLN A 71 -1.86 13.52 -6.35
C GLN A 71 -0.59 12.68 -6.48
N PRO A 72 -0.24 11.86 -5.48
CA PRO A 72 0.89 10.95 -5.59
C PRO A 72 0.66 9.91 -6.68
N ILE A 73 1.71 9.59 -7.43
CA ILE A 73 1.70 8.54 -8.48
C ILE A 73 2.84 7.56 -8.20
N GLU A 74 4.07 8.05 -8.15
CA GLU A 74 5.29 7.25 -7.96
C GLU A 74 5.74 7.20 -6.50
N GLN A 75 5.21 8.06 -5.63
CA GLN A 75 5.75 8.26 -4.28
C GLN A 75 5.73 6.97 -3.46
N ILE A 76 4.65 6.17 -3.54
CA ILE A 76 4.53 4.88 -2.83
C ILE A 76 5.73 3.98 -3.16
N GLU A 77 5.89 3.62 -4.44
CA GLU A 77 7.01 2.76 -4.89
C GLU A 77 8.38 3.41 -4.65
N SER A 78 8.49 4.72 -4.85
CA SER A 78 9.74 5.43 -4.62
C SER A 78 10.20 5.31 -3.15
N LEU A 79 9.28 5.22 -2.19
CA LEU A 79 9.61 5.04 -0.78
C LEU A 79 10.00 3.58 -0.50
N ARG A 80 9.35 2.60 -1.14
CA ARG A 80 9.71 1.17 -1.04
C ARG A 80 11.14 0.90 -1.47
N LEU A 81 11.68 1.72 -2.37
CA LEU A 81 13.08 1.64 -2.82
C LEU A 81 14.11 2.08 -1.77
N ILE A 82 13.70 2.77 -0.69
CA ILE A 82 14.64 3.22 0.35
C ILE A 82 14.96 2.01 1.24
N PRO A 83 16.23 1.54 1.30
CA PRO A 83 16.58 0.41 2.16
C PRO A 83 16.26 0.71 3.63
N ASN A 84 15.73 -0.28 4.35
CA ASN A 84 15.37 -0.20 5.77
C ASN A 84 14.21 0.77 6.11
N LEU A 85 13.45 1.25 5.12
CA LEU A 85 12.19 1.97 5.35
C LEU A 85 11.01 1.02 5.12
N ASN A 86 10.20 0.75 6.14
CA ASN A 86 8.95 0.03 5.93
C ASN A 86 7.86 0.99 5.46
N VAL A 87 7.15 0.64 4.39
CA VAL A 87 6.04 1.43 3.84
C VAL A 87 4.74 0.69 4.09
N TYR A 88 3.92 1.25 4.96
CA TYR A 88 2.60 0.72 5.31
C TYR A 88 1.50 1.49 4.58
N ARG A 89 0.63 0.78 3.88
CA ARG A 89 -0.55 1.34 3.20
C ARG A 89 -1.80 0.52 3.54
N PRO A 90 -2.41 0.75 4.72
CA PRO A 90 -3.52 -0.04 5.23
C PRO A 90 -4.84 0.19 4.49
N ALA A 91 -5.65 -0.85 4.40
CA ALA A 91 -6.91 -0.88 3.65
C ALA A 91 -8.17 -0.48 4.44
N ASP A 92 -8.15 -0.55 5.77
CA ASP A 92 -9.26 -0.12 6.61
C ASP A 92 -8.79 0.26 8.03
N GLY A 93 -9.73 0.64 8.90
CA GLY A 93 -9.43 1.04 10.26
C GLY A 93 -8.73 -0.03 11.11
N LEU A 94 -8.98 -1.32 10.86
CA LEU A 94 -8.31 -2.41 11.57
C LEU A 94 -6.85 -2.52 11.13
N GLU A 95 -6.59 -2.48 9.82
CA GLU A 95 -5.22 -2.46 9.31
C GLU A 95 -4.46 -1.21 9.75
N VAL A 96 -5.12 -0.05 9.84
CA VAL A 96 -4.50 1.18 10.38
C VAL A 96 -3.98 0.92 11.80
N ALA A 97 -4.82 0.40 12.70
CA ALA A 97 -4.43 0.13 14.08
C ALA A 97 -3.25 -0.86 14.16
N LEU A 98 -3.29 -1.93 13.35
CA LEU A 98 -2.27 -2.96 13.37
C LEU A 98 -0.96 -2.52 12.67
N CYS A 99 -1.02 -1.69 11.63
CA CYS A 99 0.17 -1.07 11.02
C CYS A 99 0.87 -0.15 12.01
N TYR A 100 0.13 0.67 12.78
CA TYR A 100 0.71 1.44 13.89
C TYR A 100 1.36 0.54 14.93
N ALA A 101 0.70 -0.54 15.35
CA ALA A 101 1.27 -1.48 16.31
C ALA A 101 2.58 -2.10 15.79
N SER A 102 2.63 -2.49 14.51
CA SER A 102 3.85 -3.02 13.87
C SER A 102 4.96 -1.96 13.80
N ALA A 103 4.64 -0.74 13.38
CA ALA A 103 5.59 0.37 13.30
C ALA A 103 6.16 0.78 14.67
N LEU A 104 5.35 0.73 15.73
CA LEU A 104 5.78 1.01 17.11
C LEU A 104 6.67 -0.09 17.70
N LYS A 105 6.56 -1.33 17.24
CA LYS A 105 7.47 -2.43 17.64
C LYS A 105 8.81 -2.38 16.91
N ARG A 106 8.85 -1.76 15.73
CA ARG A 106 10.06 -1.66 14.90
C ARG A 106 11.02 -0.61 15.47
N GLN A 107 12.02 -1.07 16.23
CA GLN A 107 13.02 -0.20 16.87
C GLN A 107 14.30 0.00 16.03
N ASN A 108 14.48 -0.73 14.94
CA ASN A 108 15.70 -0.77 14.13
C ASN A 108 15.57 -0.06 12.76
N GLY A 109 14.55 0.79 12.60
CA GLY A 109 14.36 1.58 11.39
C GLY A 109 13.05 2.35 11.38
N PRO A 110 12.91 3.30 10.46
CA PRO A 110 11.73 4.13 10.33
C PRO A 110 10.57 3.38 9.67
N SER A 111 9.39 3.98 9.80
CA SER A 111 8.17 3.53 9.14
C SER A 111 7.48 4.70 8.45
N ALA A 112 7.09 4.54 7.19
CA ALA A 112 6.17 5.43 6.49
C ALA A 112 4.76 4.84 6.57
N LEU A 113 3.80 5.60 7.08
CA LEU A 113 2.39 5.21 7.20
C LEU A 113 1.57 6.06 6.23
N LEU A 114 1.01 5.44 5.19
CA LEU A 114 0.31 6.11 4.08
C LEU A 114 -1.21 5.98 4.27
N PHE A 115 -1.91 7.09 4.37
CA PHE A 115 -3.35 7.12 4.63
C PHE A 115 -4.13 7.88 3.55
N THR A 116 -5.34 7.42 3.32
CA THR A 116 -6.27 8.02 2.36
C THR A 116 -6.82 9.37 2.84
N ARG A 117 -7.31 10.18 1.89
CA ARG A 117 -8.16 11.34 2.19
C ARG A 117 -9.59 10.88 2.47
N GLN A 118 -10.09 10.03 1.60
CA GLN A 118 -11.42 9.45 1.59
C GLN A 118 -11.57 8.40 2.69
N GLY A 119 -12.78 8.25 3.21
CA GLY A 119 -13.13 7.13 4.06
C GLY A 119 -13.12 5.82 3.28
N LEU A 120 -12.62 4.75 3.90
CA LEU A 120 -12.65 3.39 3.35
C LEU A 120 -13.63 2.51 4.14
N PRO A 121 -14.28 1.54 3.49
CA PRO A 121 -15.16 0.61 4.19
C PRO A 121 -14.37 -0.33 5.10
N THR A 122 -15.02 -0.87 6.11
CA THR A 122 -14.45 -2.00 6.86
C THR A 122 -14.52 -3.25 6.00
N LEU A 123 -13.41 -3.99 5.89
CA LEU A 123 -13.36 -5.18 5.05
C LEU A 123 -14.03 -6.38 5.72
N ASN A 124 -14.86 -7.10 4.96
CA ASN A 124 -15.36 -8.42 5.32
C ASN A 124 -14.30 -9.47 5.00
N ARG A 125 -13.66 -10.01 6.03
CA ARG A 125 -12.55 -10.95 5.89
C ARG A 125 -12.98 -12.37 6.14
N SER A 126 -12.37 -13.32 5.44
CA SER A 126 -12.62 -14.76 5.59
C SER A 126 -12.28 -15.28 6.99
N ARG A 127 -11.33 -14.62 7.66
CA ARG A 127 -10.98 -14.85 9.07
C ARG A 127 -10.63 -13.52 9.74
N GLY A 128 -10.54 -13.52 11.07
CA GLY A 128 -10.01 -12.37 11.80
C GLY A 128 -8.57 -12.05 11.40
N THR A 129 -8.26 -10.75 11.30
CA THR A 129 -6.88 -10.26 11.14
C THR A 129 -6.18 -10.23 12.48
N THR A 130 -4.94 -10.69 12.48
CA THR A 130 -4.06 -10.75 13.64
C THR A 130 -2.90 -9.76 13.49
N PRO A 131 -2.22 -9.37 14.58
CA PRO A 131 -0.98 -8.60 14.48
C PRO A 131 0.08 -9.26 13.59
N GLN A 132 0.15 -10.59 13.59
CA GLN A 132 1.09 -11.37 12.78
C GLN A 132 0.87 -11.16 11.27
N ASP A 133 -0.37 -10.92 10.84
CA ASP A 133 -0.66 -10.64 9.42
C ASP A 133 0.03 -9.37 8.92
N LEU A 134 0.14 -8.34 9.78
CA LEU A 134 0.85 -7.09 9.45
C LEU A 134 2.36 -7.20 9.66
N GLU A 135 2.80 -8.04 10.61
CA GLU A 135 4.22 -8.37 10.78
C GLU A 135 4.75 -9.15 9.56
N HIS A 136 3.94 -10.01 8.94
CA HIS A 136 4.26 -10.65 7.66
C HIS A 136 4.07 -9.74 6.45
N GLY A 137 3.31 -8.64 6.58
CA GLY A 137 3.14 -7.63 5.53
C GLY A 137 2.08 -7.93 4.47
N ALA A 138 1.55 -9.16 4.45
CA ALA A 138 0.47 -9.56 3.56
C ALA A 138 -0.36 -10.71 4.13
N TYR A 139 -1.64 -10.78 3.77
CA TYR A 139 -2.53 -11.88 4.13
C TYR A 139 -3.76 -11.94 3.22
N ALA A 140 -4.40 -13.11 3.14
CA ALA A 140 -5.64 -13.28 2.39
C ALA A 140 -6.83 -12.64 3.14
N VAL A 141 -7.51 -11.69 2.48
CA VAL A 141 -8.79 -11.14 2.96
C VAL A 141 -9.97 -11.98 2.45
N ILE A 142 -9.88 -12.47 1.22
CA ILE A 142 -10.77 -13.49 0.66
C ILE A 142 -9.91 -14.72 0.39
N GLU A 143 -10.20 -15.82 1.09
CA GLU A 143 -9.48 -17.08 0.94
C GLU A 143 -10.17 -17.97 -0.11
N CYS A 144 -9.35 -18.67 -0.90
CA CYS A 144 -9.81 -19.63 -1.88
C CYS A 144 -8.85 -20.82 -1.92
N GLY A 145 -9.38 -22.04 -1.81
CA GLY A 145 -8.56 -23.25 -1.74
C GLY A 145 -7.81 -23.57 -3.04
N LYS A 146 -8.37 -23.23 -4.20
CA LYS A 146 -7.77 -23.43 -5.53
C LYS A 146 -8.10 -22.24 -6.43
N PRO A 147 -7.44 -21.08 -6.22
CA PRO A 147 -7.72 -19.89 -7.02
C PRO A 147 -7.25 -20.09 -8.47
N GLU A 148 -8.09 -19.67 -9.41
CA GLU A 148 -7.69 -19.45 -10.80
C GLU A 148 -6.92 -18.14 -10.97
N ILE A 149 -7.18 -17.16 -10.09
CA ILE A 149 -6.48 -15.87 -10.06
C ILE A 149 -6.35 -15.34 -8.63
N ILE A 150 -5.26 -14.63 -8.37
CA ILE A 150 -5.02 -13.91 -7.12
C ILE A 150 -5.02 -12.42 -7.40
N LEU A 151 -5.87 -11.67 -6.70
CA LEU A 151 -5.85 -10.20 -6.72
C LEU A 151 -5.05 -9.73 -5.50
N VAL A 152 -3.89 -9.13 -5.74
CA VAL A 152 -3.07 -8.49 -4.70
C VAL A 152 -3.35 -7.00 -4.75
N ALA A 153 -3.76 -6.42 -3.63
CA ALA A 153 -4.06 -5.00 -3.55
C ALA A 153 -3.52 -4.37 -2.26
N THR A 154 -3.40 -3.05 -2.27
CA THR A 154 -2.96 -2.26 -1.11
C THR A 154 -3.90 -1.08 -0.88
N GLY A 155 -3.95 -0.57 0.36
CA GLY A 155 -4.69 0.66 0.67
C GLY A 155 -6.14 0.66 0.20
N SER A 156 -6.54 1.77 -0.41
CA SER A 156 -7.89 1.99 -0.93
C SER A 156 -8.37 0.95 -1.95
N GLU A 157 -7.46 0.27 -2.64
CA GLU A 157 -7.81 -0.65 -3.72
C GLU A 157 -8.21 -2.04 -3.23
N VAL A 158 -7.99 -2.38 -1.96
CA VAL A 158 -8.35 -3.72 -1.43
C VAL A 158 -9.87 -3.92 -1.40
N ALA A 159 -10.64 -2.91 -1.01
CA ALA A 159 -12.10 -2.99 -1.03
C ALA A 159 -12.62 -3.21 -2.46
N THR A 160 -12.13 -2.43 -3.41
CA THR A 160 -12.48 -2.55 -4.83
C THR A 160 -12.05 -3.91 -5.42
N ALA A 161 -10.90 -4.46 -4.98
CA ALA A 161 -10.48 -5.80 -5.37
C ALA A 161 -11.40 -6.89 -4.80
N CYS A 162 -11.93 -6.72 -3.59
CA CYS A 162 -12.95 -7.63 -3.04
C CYS A 162 -14.26 -7.58 -3.84
N GLU A 163 -14.69 -6.40 -4.25
CA GLU A 163 -15.87 -6.23 -5.12
C GLU A 163 -15.64 -6.86 -6.50
N ALA A 164 -14.45 -6.68 -7.08
CA ALA A 164 -14.07 -7.32 -8.34
C ALA A 164 -14.05 -8.85 -8.23
N ALA A 165 -13.60 -9.39 -7.09
CA ALA A 165 -13.63 -10.83 -6.82
C ALA A 165 -15.07 -11.36 -6.84
N ALA A 166 -16.03 -10.66 -6.22
CA ALA A 166 -17.44 -11.05 -6.26
C ALA A 166 -18.01 -11.07 -7.70
N ILE A 167 -17.61 -10.12 -8.55
CA ILE A 167 -17.98 -10.10 -9.97
C ILE A 167 -17.39 -11.31 -10.71
N LEU A 168 -16.11 -11.62 -10.48
CA LEU A 168 -15.44 -12.78 -11.09
C LEU A 168 -16.05 -14.11 -10.63
N GLU A 169 -16.38 -14.24 -9.34
CA GLU A 169 -17.06 -15.41 -8.78
C GLU A 169 -18.44 -15.63 -9.40
N SER A 170 -19.19 -14.55 -9.70
CA SER A 170 -20.46 -14.64 -10.43
C SER A 170 -20.30 -15.20 -11.86
N LYS A 171 -19.08 -15.17 -12.39
CA LYS A 171 -18.68 -15.76 -13.68
C LYS A 171 -18.00 -17.13 -13.51
N ASN A 172 -18.18 -17.78 -12.36
CA ASN A 172 -17.60 -19.08 -11.99
C ASN A 172 -16.06 -19.09 -11.98
N LYS A 173 -15.44 -17.97 -11.59
CA LYS A 173 -13.98 -17.91 -11.37
C LYS A 173 -13.64 -18.02 -9.90
N ALA A 174 -12.72 -18.92 -9.56
CA ALA A 174 -12.19 -19.04 -8.21
C ALA A 174 -11.15 -17.94 -7.95
N VAL A 175 -11.41 -17.02 -7.01
CA VAL A 175 -10.55 -15.85 -6.76
C VAL A 175 -10.07 -15.82 -5.32
N LYS A 176 -8.76 -15.57 -5.14
CA LYS A 176 -8.19 -15.19 -3.83
C LYS A 176 -7.91 -13.69 -3.84
N VAL A 177 -8.20 -12.98 -2.75
CA VAL A 177 -7.80 -11.57 -2.59
C VAL A 177 -6.81 -11.45 -1.44
N VAL A 178 -5.66 -10.86 -1.71
CA VAL A 178 -4.58 -10.63 -0.76
C VAL A 178 -4.44 -9.14 -0.51
N SER A 179 -4.56 -8.73 0.76
CA SER A 179 -4.15 -7.39 1.21
C SER A 179 -2.66 -7.42 1.48
N MET A 180 -1.89 -6.50 0.88
CA MET A 180 -0.44 -6.37 1.09
C MET A 180 -0.09 -4.98 1.65
N PRO A 181 -0.41 -4.70 2.93
CA PRO A 181 -0.17 -3.39 3.51
C PRO A 181 1.32 -3.03 3.62
N CYS A 182 2.26 -3.98 3.66
CA CYS A 182 3.70 -3.69 3.70
C CYS A 182 4.50 -4.70 2.86
N VAL A 183 4.96 -4.26 1.69
CA VAL A 183 5.75 -5.06 0.76
C VAL A 183 7.09 -5.44 1.37
N GLU A 184 7.72 -4.56 2.17
CA GLU A 184 9.03 -4.85 2.77
C GLU A 184 8.96 -6.02 3.74
N ASN A 185 7.93 -6.05 4.60
CA ASN A 185 7.69 -7.16 5.51
C ASN A 185 7.39 -8.46 4.75
N TYR A 186 6.58 -8.39 3.68
CA TYR A 186 6.33 -9.54 2.80
C TYR A 186 7.64 -10.06 2.21
N CYS A 187 8.48 -9.18 1.66
CA CYS A 187 9.76 -9.53 1.06
C CYS A 187 10.75 -10.16 2.05
N CYS A 188 10.64 -9.89 3.35
CA CYS A 188 11.45 -10.54 4.39
C CYS A 188 11.00 -11.97 4.73
N GLN A 189 9.79 -12.40 4.33
CA GLN A 189 9.31 -13.76 4.62
C GLN A 189 10.06 -14.82 3.80
N ASP A 190 10.12 -16.03 4.33
CA ASP A 190 10.73 -17.16 3.64
C ASP A 190 9.91 -17.58 2.39
N SER A 191 10.56 -18.31 1.48
CA SER A 191 9.94 -18.71 0.22
C SER A 191 8.77 -19.67 0.39
N ALA A 192 8.77 -20.53 1.42
CA ALA A 192 7.69 -21.47 1.66
C ALA A 192 6.42 -20.74 2.13
N TRP A 193 6.58 -19.74 2.99
CA TRP A 193 5.49 -18.88 3.42
C TRP A 193 4.90 -18.07 2.25
N LYS A 194 5.76 -17.47 1.41
CA LYS A 194 5.32 -16.71 0.23
C LYS A 194 4.57 -17.59 -0.76
N GLU A 195 5.10 -18.78 -1.06
CA GLU A 195 4.47 -19.75 -1.96
C GLU A 195 3.12 -20.24 -1.42
N ALA A 196 2.97 -20.36 -0.10
CA ALA A 196 1.68 -20.74 0.50
C ALA A 196 0.61 -19.65 0.35
N LEU A 197 0.99 -18.37 0.42
CA LEU A 197 0.06 -17.25 0.28
C LEU A 197 -0.27 -16.96 -1.20
N ILE A 198 0.78 -16.84 -2.03
CA ILE A 198 0.73 -16.50 -3.46
C ILE A 198 1.54 -17.56 -4.22
N PRO A 199 0.92 -18.71 -4.57
CA PRO A 199 1.61 -19.76 -5.30
C PRO A 199 2.06 -19.28 -6.68
N SER A 200 3.33 -19.52 -7.02
CA SER A 200 3.96 -19.10 -8.27
C SER A 200 3.27 -19.64 -9.54
N GLY A 201 2.55 -20.76 -9.41
CA GLY A 201 1.77 -21.37 -10.49
C GLY A 201 0.43 -20.69 -10.79
N VAL A 202 -0.04 -19.78 -9.94
CA VAL A 202 -1.34 -19.11 -10.09
C VAL A 202 -1.16 -17.70 -10.67
N PRO A 203 -1.88 -17.34 -11.75
CA PRO A 203 -1.89 -15.98 -12.27
C PRO A 203 -2.21 -14.94 -11.17
N THR A 204 -1.36 -13.93 -11.06
CA THR A 204 -1.53 -12.85 -10.07
C THR A 204 -1.76 -11.51 -10.77
N ALA A 205 -2.78 -10.78 -10.35
CA ALA A 205 -3.04 -9.40 -10.76
C ALA A 205 -2.82 -8.46 -9.57
N VAL A 206 -2.21 -7.31 -9.82
CA VAL A 206 -1.94 -6.29 -8.80
C VAL A 206 -2.84 -5.08 -9.03
N VAL A 207 -3.40 -4.52 -7.96
CA VAL A 207 -4.20 -3.29 -7.99
C VAL A 207 -3.68 -2.29 -6.96
N GLU A 208 -3.15 -1.16 -7.44
CA GLU A 208 -2.65 -0.08 -6.57
C GLU A 208 -2.79 1.27 -7.29
N ALA A 209 -3.37 2.28 -6.62
CA ALA A 209 -3.49 3.63 -7.16
C ALA A 209 -2.15 4.40 -7.14
N GLY A 210 -1.17 3.87 -7.87
CA GLY A 210 0.17 4.40 -8.04
C GLY A 210 0.90 3.64 -9.15
N THR A 211 2.19 3.93 -9.34
CA THR A 211 3.01 3.17 -10.30
C THR A 211 3.15 1.73 -9.84
N THR A 212 2.98 0.78 -10.75
CA THR A 212 3.04 -0.66 -10.42
C THR A 212 4.28 -1.39 -10.97
N GLY A 213 5.21 -0.70 -11.62
CA GLY A 213 6.27 -1.34 -12.42
C GLY A 213 7.30 -2.18 -11.65
N LEU A 214 7.27 -2.21 -10.32
CA LEU A 214 8.16 -3.04 -9.50
C LEU A 214 7.48 -4.29 -8.93
N TRP A 215 6.17 -4.44 -9.10
CA TRP A 215 5.42 -5.53 -8.47
C TRP A 215 5.82 -6.92 -8.97
N SER A 216 6.14 -7.04 -10.27
CA SER A 216 6.73 -8.27 -10.83
C SER A 216 8.04 -8.67 -10.14
N SER A 217 8.83 -7.72 -9.61
CA SER A 217 10.05 -8.04 -8.85
C SER A 217 9.74 -8.58 -7.44
N TYR A 218 8.60 -8.24 -6.86
CA TYR A 218 8.18 -8.71 -5.53
C TYR A 218 7.46 -10.06 -5.58
N LEU A 219 6.64 -10.28 -6.60
CA LEU A 219 5.72 -11.42 -6.70
C LEU A 219 6.15 -12.45 -7.75
N GLY A 220 7.09 -12.13 -8.64
CA GLY A 220 7.43 -12.97 -9.78
C GLY A 220 6.39 -12.87 -10.89
N ARG A 221 5.52 -13.89 -11.02
CA ARG A 221 4.56 -13.98 -12.14
C ARG A 221 3.33 -13.10 -11.90
N VAL A 222 3.43 -11.84 -12.32
CA VAL A 222 2.29 -10.91 -12.41
C VAL A 222 1.79 -10.86 -13.85
N VAL A 223 0.53 -11.25 -14.07
CA VAL A 223 -0.11 -11.27 -15.41
C VAL A 223 -0.84 -9.97 -15.74
N LEU A 224 -1.10 -9.14 -14.72
CA LEU A 224 -1.82 -7.88 -14.87
C LEU A 224 -1.39 -6.90 -13.78
N GLU A 225 -0.97 -5.71 -14.19
CA GLU A 225 -0.65 -4.60 -13.28
C GLU A 225 -1.66 -3.46 -13.51
N LEU A 226 -2.55 -3.26 -12.54
CA LEU A 226 -3.58 -2.21 -12.54
C LEU A 226 -3.08 -1.04 -11.68
N GLY A 227 -2.24 -0.23 -12.31
CA GLY A 227 -1.66 0.97 -11.74
C GLY A 227 -1.88 2.22 -12.57
N LYS A 228 -1.27 3.31 -12.14
CA LYS A 228 -1.24 4.59 -12.86
C LYS A 228 0.20 5.00 -13.12
N THR A 229 0.53 5.24 -14.39
CA THR A 229 1.90 5.60 -14.84
C THR A 229 1.99 7.02 -15.42
N SER A 230 0.89 7.77 -15.40
CA SER A 230 0.79 9.17 -15.82
C SER A 230 0.31 10.03 -14.66
N PHE A 231 0.58 11.34 -14.70
CA PHE A 231 0.00 12.28 -13.75
C PHE A 231 -1.54 12.22 -13.76
N GLY A 232 -2.17 12.61 -12.65
CA GLY A 232 -3.62 12.66 -12.56
C GLY A 232 -4.22 13.93 -13.16
N ALA A 233 -5.41 14.28 -12.71
CA ALA A 233 -6.19 15.42 -13.20
C ALA A 233 -6.99 16.04 -12.06
N SER A 234 -7.33 17.33 -12.14
CA SER A 234 -8.20 17.96 -11.16
C SER A 234 -9.67 17.63 -11.45
N ALA A 235 -10.25 16.75 -10.64
CA ALA A 235 -11.65 16.35 -10.67
C ALA A 235 -11.99 15.57 -9.38
N PRO A 236 -13.28 15.36 -9.05
CA PRO A 236 -13.68 14.52 -7.92
C PRO A 236 -13.09 13.10 -8.00
N GLY A 237 -12.66 12.56 -6.86
CA GLY A 237 -11.95 11.27 -6.79
C GLY A 237 -12.69 10.09 -7.43
N GLU A 238 -14.02 10.00 -7.26
CA GLU A 238 -14.83 8.95 -7.88
C GLU A 238 -14.85 9.03 -9.42
N LEU A 239 -14.88 10.26 -9.97
CA LEU A 239 -14.82 10.46 -11.41
C LEU A 239 -13.46 10.06 -11.96
N LEU A 240 -12.38 10.42 -11.24
CA LEU A 240 -11.02 10.00 -11.58
C LEU A 240 -10.87 8.47 -11.52
N ALA A 241 -11.42 7.81 -10.50
CA ALA A 241 -11.36 6.36 -10.40
C ALA A 241 -12.04 5.66 -11.58
N LYS A 242 -13.21 6.17 -12.00
CA LYS A 242 -13.91 5.67 -13.20
C LYS A 242 -13.07 5.86 -14.47
N GLU A 243 -12.54 7.05 -14.68
CA GLU A 243 -11.74 7.38 -15.86
C GLU A 243 -10.43 6.57 -15.92
N PHE A 244 -9.79 6.37 -14.77
CA PHE A 244 -8.53 5.64 -14.67
C PHE A 244 -8.70 4.11 -14.58
N GLY A 245 -9.94 3.61 -14.53
CA GLY A 245 -10.22 2.16 -14.50
C GLY A 245 -10.05 1.52 -13.12
N PHE A 246 -10.16 2.28 -12.03
CA PHE A 246 -10.17 1.80 -10.65
C PHE A 246 -11.60 1.53 -10.16
N THR A 247 -12.39 0.80 -10.96
CA THR A 247 -13.71 0.29 -10.55
C THR A 247 -13.69 -1.23 -10.50
N ALA A 248 -14.59 -1.82 -9.69
CA ALA A 248 -14.70 -3.27 -9.57
C ALA A 248 -14.93 -3.96 -10.91
N GLU A 249 -15.75 -3.37 -11.79
CA GLU A 249 -16.04 -3.88 -13.12
C GLU A 249 -14.79 -3.87 -14.01
N SER A 250 -14.05 -2.76 -14.03
CA SER A 250 -12.85 -2.65 -14.86
C SER A 250 -11.74 -3.60 -14.40
N ILE A 251 -11.57 -3.75 -13.08
CA ILE A 251 -10.64 -4.72 -12.50
C ILE A 251 -11.04 -6.14 -12.90
N ALA A 252 -12.32 -6.52 -12.71
CA ALA A 252 -12.82 -7.85 -13.04
C ALA A 252 -12.73 -8.16 -14.54
N GLU A 253 -13.07 -7.21 -15.40
CA GLU A 253 -12.97 -7.36 -16.86
C GLU A 253 -11.52 -7.63 -17.30
N ARG A 254 -10.57 -6.80 -16.84
CA ARG A 254 -9.16 -6.93 -17.20
C ARG A 254 -8.54 -8.19 -16.61
N ALA A 255 -8.92 -8.56 -15.39
CA ALA A 255 -8.48 -9.79 -14.73
C ALA A 255 -9.01 -11.05 -15.46
N LEU A 256 -10.24 -11.01 -15.97
CA LEU A 256 -10.77 -12.11 -16.78
C LEU A 256 -10.03 -12.22 -18.12
N ALA A 257 -9.78 -11.09 -18.79
CA ALA A 257 -9.05 -11.06 -20.05
C ALA A 257 -7.60 -11.58 -19.92
N SER A 258 -6.93 -11.30 -18.78
CA SER A 258 -5.56 -11.79 -18.57
C SER A 258 -5.49 -13.31 -18.35
N LEU A 259 -6.56 -13.93 -17.83
CA LEU A 259 -6.67 -15.38 -17.73
C LEU A 259 -6.84 -16.07 -19.08
N GLU A 260 -7.53 -15.44 -20.02
CA GLU A 260 -7.74 -15.99 -21.37
C GLU A 260 -6.47 -15.88 -22.24
N ALA A 261 -5.58 -14.94 -21.91
CA ALA A 261 -4.32 -14.71 -22.61
C ALA A 261 -3.11 -15.51 -22.06
N SER A 262 -3.28 -16.15 -20.88
CA SER A 262 -2.21 -16.85 -20.14
C SER A 262 -2.20 -18.36 -20.37
#